data_AF-A0A920UTU7-F1
#
_entry.id   AF-A0A920UTU7-F1
#
_cell.length_a   1.000
_cell.length_b   1.000
_cell.length_c   1.000
_cell.angle_alpha   90.00
_cell.angle_beta   90.00
_cell.angle_gamma   90.00
#
_symmetry.space_group_name_H-M   'P 1'
#
loop_
_entity.id
_entity.type
_entity.pdbx_description
1 polymer ?
#
loop_
_entity_poly.entity_id
_entity_poly.type
_entity_poly.pdbx_seq_one_letter_code
_entity_poly.pdbx_strand_id
1 'polypeptide(L)'
;MKELSLFSICIFTAFIYSSSNAALDRVGDFALLDYAGEFHQLSRYRHRQGLVVMAYDENCAAMTNHVNEYQSLANEFTKQGLEFVFLDSLDLGRDAFVNSNLNLPVLEDEGQLVSESLGIQNAGDVRVLNPERLSIYYRGSVSNQLRETLQGVLNGSVSDTVSTAIESCSITYPVKEIHSQTPPNYVTDIAPIVIENCAGCHRQGGVGPFALDSYIMLLGWSPMIREVILNKRMPPMQVDPYIGHSDDARYLDAEEMQTLVHWIDVGAPQGDGDADPLEELANSIDLEAREEWDFGEPDFIVTGPSNDVPPTGVLDYVYENVDLPFDEDKWIRAIQYRAGDPSVLHHLMTFVTEPEEDFWGPERNDLSVSRRFVAGYSPGKSNVFEFTEGTGVFIPKGHGLSMQFHYVTNGQRTTDVTQIGLYFSEEEGLQEQLVQAVSSRFTLPPNAFNHEMHAEHVFDEEVVITGVRARMNYRGKKMKFAIEETNGELREIFSVPAYNYGWQPHYILGQPEVLTRRDQGACHWGIR
;
A
#
# COMPACT_ATOMS: atom_id res chain seq x y z
N MET A 1 -6.01 -86.93 37.29
CA MET A 1 -4.75 -87.19 36.54
C MET A 1 -5.04 -86.97 35.07
N LYS A 2 -4.23 -86.13 34.39
CA LYS A 2 -4.21 -85.86 32.93
C LYS A 2 -5.45 -85.06 32.42
N GLU A 3 -5.37 -83.97 31.65
CA GLU A 3 -4.35 -83.41 30.75
C GLU A 3 -4.43 -81.87 30.63
N LEU A 4 -3.33 -81.28 30.13
CA LEU A 4 -3.16 -79.90 29.70
C LEU A 4 -4.03 -79.54 28.49
N SER A 5 -4.41 -78.27 28.37
CA SER A 5 -4.43 -77.59 27.06
C SER A 5 -4.18 -76.09 27.24
N LEU A 6 -3.14 -75.61 26.54
CA LEU A 6 -2.78 -74.22 26.34
C LEU A 6 -3.92 -73.45 25.67
N PHE A 7 -4.21 -72.23 26.13
CA PHE A 7 -4.83 -71.22 25.27
C PHE A 7 -3.95 -69.97 25.22
N SER A 8 -3.38 -69.77 24.02
CA SER A 8 -2.56 -68.63 23.65
C SER A 8 -3.31 -67.32 23.75
N ILE A 9 -2.62 -66.32 24.27
CA ILE A 9 -2.90 -64.90 24.15
C ILE A 9 -2.69 -64.49 22.69
N CYS A 10 -3.77 -64.09 22.00
CA CYS A 10 -3.68 -63.31 20.77
C CYS A 10 -4.47 -62.01 20.97
N ILE A 11 -3.77 -60.98 21.44
CA ILE A 11 -4.24 -59.59 21.36
C ILE A 11 -4.02 -59.17 19.91
N PHE A 12 -5.10 -59.13 19.13
CA PHE A 12 -5.13 -58.49 17.82
C PHE A 12 -5.20 -56.98 18.04
N THR A 13 -4.06 -56.30 18.04
CA THR A 13 -3.99 -54.85 17.81
C THR A 13 -4.22 -54.59 16.33
N ALA A 14 -5.49 -54.40 15.96
CA ALA A 14 -5.83 -53.81 14.68
C ALA A 14 -5.42 -52.32 14.71
N PHE A 15 -4.22 -52.02 14.22
CA PHE A 15 -3.90 -50.65 13.78
C PHE A 15 -4.81 -50.35 12.58
N ILE A 16 -5.86 -49.58 12.82
CA ILE A 16 -6.58 -48.89 11.76
C ILE A 16 -5.59 -47.87 11.22
N TYR A 17 -4.94 -48.19 10.10
CA TYR A 17 -4.34 -47.19 9.23
C TYR A 17 -5.49 -46.37 8.65
N SER A 18 -5.95 -45.36 9.39
CA SER A 18 -6.62 -44.23 8.77
C SER A 18 -5.58 -43.59 7.87
N SER A 19 -5.70 -43.82 6.56
CA SER A 19 -5.09 -42.99 5.55
C SER A 19 -5.56 -41.56 5.82
N SER A 20 -4.72 -40.77 6.47
CA SER A 20 -4.88 -39.32 6.48
C SER A 20 -4.91 -38.91 5.02
N ASN A 21 -6.07 -38.48 4.52
CA ASN A 21 -6.10 -37.71 3.30
C ASN A 21 -5.31 -36.46 3.63
N ALA A 22 -4.08 -36.36 3.12
CA ALA A 22 -3.32 -35.13 3.28
C ALA A 22 -4.14 -34.02 2.61
N ALA A 23 -4.36 -32.96 3.38
CA ALA A 23 -5.07 -31.79 2.92
C ALA A 23 -4.09 -30.87 2.21
N LEU A 24 -4.60 -30.04 1.30
CA LEU A 24 -3.79 -29.02 0.64
C LEU A 24 -2.99 -28.20 1.67
N ASP A 25 -1.67 -28.10 1.44
CA ASP A 25 -0.78 -27.26 2.20
C ASP A 25 -1.27 -25.81 2.18
N ARG A 26 -1.20 -25.14 3.33
CA ARG A 26 -1.63 -23.74 3.48
C ARG A 26 -0.52 -22.80 3.04
N VAL A 27 -0.90 -21.64 2.52
CA VAL A 27 0.01 -20.54 2.21
C VAL A 27 -0.57 -19.24 2.77
N GLY A 28 0.31 -18.28 3.11
CA GLY A 28 -0.11 -16.91 3.39
C GLY A 28 -0.60 -16.20 2.13
N ASP A 29 -1.41 -15.17 2.30
CA ASP A 29 -1.61 -14.20 1.21
C ASP A 29 -0.32 -13.36 1.06
N PHE A 30 -0.08 -12.86 -0.15
CA PHE A 30 1.03 -11.96 -0.44
C PHE A 30 0.66 -11.00 -1.56
N ALA A 31 1.39 -9.90 -1.67
CA ALA A 31 1.29 -8.96 -2.77
C ALA A 31 2.64 -8.46 -3.26
N LEU A 32 2.80 -8.38 -4.59
CA LEU A 32 3.99 -7.90 -5.29
C LEU A 32 3.57 -6.98 -6.44
N LEU A 33 4.48 -6.10 -6.85
CA LEU A 33 4.36 -5.42 -8.13
C LEU A 33 4.98 -6.30 -9.22
N ASP A 34 4.52 -6.17 -10.45
CA ASP A 34 5.25 -6.68 -11.60
C ASP A 34 6.18 -5.62 -12.20
N TYR A 35 7.02 -6.02 -13.16
CA TYR A 35 7.95 -5.10 -13.82
C TYR A 35 7.28 -3.93 -14.57
N ALA A 36 5.97 -3.96 -14.79
CA ALA A 36 5.18 -2.88 -15.38
C ALA A 36 4.49 -1.99 -14.32
N GLY A 37 4.74 -2.27 -13.03
CA GLY A 37 4.14 -1.58 -11.89
C GLY A 37 2.71 -2.02 -11.60
N GLU A 38 2.24 -3.16 -12.10
CA GLU A 38 0.92 -3.68 -11.80
C GLU A 38 0.89 -4.39 -10.44
N PHE A 39 -0.19 -4.19 -9.67
CA PHE A 39 -0.33 -4.81 -8.35
C PHE A 39 -0.96 -6.20 -8.42
N HIS A 40 -0.23 -7.19 -7.92
CA HIS A 40 -0.65 -8.58 -7.83
C HIS A 40 -0.80 -8.99 -6.37
N GLN A 41 -1.95 -9.51 -5.99
CA GLN A 41 -2.18 -10.10 -4.67
C GLN A 41 -2.90 -11.43 -4.82
N LEU A 42 -2.43 -12.50 -4.16
CA LEU A 42 -3.00 -13.84 -4.32
C LEU A 42 -4.52 -13.84 -4.07
N SER A 43 -5.00 -13.19 -3.02
CA SER A 43 -6.44 -13.10 -2.74
C SER A 43 -7.26 -12.26 -3.73
N ARG A 44 -6.64 -11.40 -4.55
CA ARG A 44 -7.34 -10.67 -5.64
C ARG A 44 -7.60 -11.57 -6.85
N TYR A 45 -6.95 -12.73 -6.93
CA TYR A 45 -7.18 -13.75 -7.96
C TYR A 45 -8.36 -14.68 -7.70
N ARG A 46 -9.22 -14.41 -6.72
CA ARG A 46 -10.42 -15.24 -6.42
C ARG A 46 -11.42 -15.40 -7.57
N HIS A 47 -11.29 -14.59 -8.62
CA HIS A 47 -12.05 -14.72 -9.87
C HIS A 47 -11.46 -15.77 -10.83
N ARG A 48 -10.32 -16.37 -10.47
CA ARG A 48 -9.60 -17.44 -11.16
C ARG A 48 -9.60 -18.70 -10.30
N GLN A 49 -9.44 -19.86 -10.93
CA GLN A 49 -9.38 -21.15 -10.23
C GLN A 49 -8.00 -21.43 -9.60
N GLY A 50 -6.96 -20.72 -10.06
CA GLY A 50 -5.61 -20.83 -9.53
C GLY A 50 -4.65 -19.79 -10.13
N LEU A 51 -3.62 -19.45 -9.36
CA LEU A 51 -2.47 -18.65 -9.80
C LEU A 51 -1.26 -19.57 -9.90
N VAL A 52 -0.65 -19.65 -11.07
CA VAL A 52 0.56 -20.41 -11.33
C VAL A 52 1.74 -19.45 -11.31
N VAL A 53 2.72 -19.73 -10.45
CA VAL A 53 3.91 -18.89 -10.24
C VAL A 53 5.12 -19.75 -10.56
N MET A 54 6.05 -19.26 -11.39
CA MET A 54 7.33 -19.94 -11.63
C MET A 54 8.51 -19.03 -11.30
N ALA A 55 9.46 -19.54 -10.51
CA ALA A 55 10.70 -18.83 -10.20
C ALA A 55 11.55 -18.66 -11.48
N TYR A 56 11.95 -17.42 -11.77
CA TYR A 56 12.76 -17.08 -12.92
C TYR A 56 14.20 -16.76 -12.51
N ASP A 57 15.14 -17.21 -13.33
CA ASP A 57 16.58 -16.93 -13.22
C ASP A 57 17.20 -17.00 -14.61
N GLU A 58 17.60 -15.85 -15.15
CA GLU A 58 18.19 -15.73 -16.47
C GLU A 58 19.54 -16.47 -16.61
N ASN A 59 20.25 -16.67 -15.50
CA ASN A 59 21.56 -17.30 -15.47
C ASN A 59 21.49 -18.83 -15.45
N CYS A 60 20.30 -19.39 -15.24
CA CYS A 60 20.14 -20.83 -15.19
C CYS A 60 20.06 -21.46 -16.59
N ALA A 61 20.97 -22.40 -16.89
CA ALA A 61 21.09 -23.01 -18.21
C ALA A 61 19.80 -23.71 -18.71
N ALA A 62 18.98 -24.23 -17.80
CA ALA A 62 17.71 -24.88 -18.12
C ALA A 62 16.55 -23.89 -18.36
N MET A 63 16.72 -22.61 -18.01
CA MET A 63 15.62 -21.65 -17.93
C MET A 63 14.95 -21.42 -19.28
N THR A 64 15.69 -21.32 -20.37
CA THR A 64 15.12 -21.15 -21.72
C THR A 64 14.10 -22.23 -22.06
N ASN A 65 14.38 -23.49 -21.71
CA ASN A 65 13.46 -24.60 -21.95
C ASN A 65 12.25 -24.51 -21.00
N HIS A 66 12.49 -24.25 -19.72
CA HIS A 66 11.42 -24.10 -18.72
C HIS A 66 10.45 -22.96 -19.11
N VAL A 67 10.97 -21.80 -19.53
CA VAL A 67 10.18 -20.65 -20.00
C VAL A 67 9.33 -21.04 -21.21
N ASN A 68 9.91 -21.71 -22.21
CA ASN A 68 9.16 -22.11 -23.40
C ASN A 68 8.00 -23.06 -23.07
N GLU A 69 8.25 -24.07 -22.23
CA GLU A 69 7.22 -25.02 -21.81
C GLU A 69 6.17 -24.35 -20.92
N TYR A 70 6.59 -23.50 -19.98
CA TYR A 70 5.70 -22.78 -19.08
C TYR A 70 4.77 -21.82 -19.82
N GLN A 71 5.30 -21.03 -20.77
CA GLN A 71 4.48 -20.15 -21.61
C GLN A 71 3.55 -20.94 -22.54
N SER A 72 3.93 -22.15 -22.97
CA SER A 72 3.04 -23.05 -23.70
C SER A 72 1.83 -23.46 -22.85
N LEU A 73 2.06 -23.80 -21.57
CA LEU A 73 0.98 -24.08 -20.62
C LEU A 73 0.12 -22.84 -20.36
N ALA A 74 0.72 -21.66 -20.19
CA ALA A 74 -0.04 -20.42 -20.01
C ALA A 74 -0.98 -20.16 -21.19
N ASN A 75 -0.50 -20.31 -22.43
CA ASN A 75 -1.32 -20.17 -23.64
C ASN A 75 -2.50 -21.17 -23.68
N GLU A 76 -2.31 -22.38 -23.16
CA GLU A 76 -3.33 -23.43 -23.08
C GLU A 76 -4.38 -23.13 -21.99
N PHE A 77 -3.94 -22.73 -20.79
CA PHE A 77 -4.76 -22.74 -19.58
C PHE A 77 -5.31 -21.36 -19.16
N THR A 78 -4.73 -20.25 -19.61
CA THR A 78 -5.16 -18.89 -19.17
C THR A 78 -6.62 -18.60 -19.53
N LYS A 79 -7.07 -19.00 -20.72
CA LYS A 79 -8.46 -18.82 -21.16
C LYS A 79 -9.46 -19.71 -20.41
N GLN A 80 -8.98 -20.74 -19.71
CA GLN A 80 -9.80 -21.69 -18.98
C GLN A 80 -10.02 -21.28 -17.51
N GLY A 81 -9.35 -20.22 -17.04
CA GLY A 81 -9.57 -19.68 -15.69
C GLY A 81 -8.36 -19.77 -14.76
N LEU A 82 -7.18 -20.14 -15.26
CA LEU A 82 -5.91 -20.04 -14.53
C LEU A 82 -5.18 -18.75 -14.91
N GLU A 83 -4.33 -18.25 -14.02
CA GLU A 83 -3.42 -17.12 -14.31
C GLU A 83 -1.97 -17.58 -14.16
N PHE A 84 -1.05 -17.03 -14.95
CA PHE A 84 0.36 -17.41 -14.95
C PHE A 84 1.23 -16.18 -14.80
N VAL A 85 2.21 -16.26 -13.90
CA VAL A 85 3.23 -15.23 -13.68
C VAL A 85 4.60 -15.89 -13.47
N PHE A 86 5.65 -15.13 -13.74
CA PHE A 86 6.99 -15.42 -13.25
C PHE A 86 7.22 -14.70 -11.91
N LEU A 87 8.23 -15.14 -11.17
CA LEU A 87 8.69 -14.53 -9.93
C LEU A 87 10.19 -14.26 -10.05
N ASP A 88 10.58 -13.01 -9.96
CA ASP A 88 11.97 -12.59 -9.84
C ASP A 88 12.38 -12.64 -8.36
N SER A 89 12.99 -13.76 -7.97
CA SER A 89 13.53 -13.97 -6.62
C SER A 89 15.00 -13.58 -6.51
N LEU A 90 15.59 -12.99 -7.55
CA LEU A 90 17.01 -12.62 -7.59
C LEU A 90 17.23 -11.11 -7.64
N ASP A 91 16.14 -10.34 -7.62
CA ASP A 91 16.16 -8.88 -7.71
C ASP A 91 16.93 -8.40 -8.95
N LEU A 92 16.58 -8.96 -10.11
CA LEU A 92 17.16 -8.55 -11.40
C LEU A 92 16.72 -7.12 -11.79
N GLY A 93 15.61 -6.66 -11.22
CA GLY A 93 15.03 -5.34 -11.41
C GLY A 93 14.27 -5.20 -12.73
N ARG A 94 13.41 -4.17 -12.81
CA ARG A 94 12.49 -3.97 -13.95
C ARG A 94 13.18 -3.89 -15.30
N ASP A 95 14.35 -3.23 -15.35
CA ASP A 95 15.11 -3.01 -16.58
C ASP A 95 15.54 -4.32 -17.26
N ALA A 96 15.75 -5.40 -16.49
CA ALA A 96 16.06 -6.72 -17.02
C ALA A 96 14.91 -7.30 -17.86
N PHE A 97 13.67 -6.86 -17.63
CA PHE A 97 12.47 -7.44 -18.23
C PHE A 97 11.87 -6.62 -19.38
N VAL A 98 12.19 -5.32 -19.49
CA VAL A 98 11.64 -4.39 -20.50
C VAL A 98 11.79 -4.92 -21.94
N ASN A 99 12.91 -5.58 -22.25
CA ASN A 99 13.19 -6.14 -23.58
C ASN A 99 13.33 -7.68 -23.56
N SER A 100 12.76 -8.33 -22.56
CA SER A 100 12.81 -9.78 -22.44
C SER A 100 11.85 -10.47 -23.42
N ASN A 101 12.11 -11.75 -23.72
CA ASN A 101 11.18 -12.58 -24.51
C ASN A 101 10.06 -13.21 -23.66
N LEU A 102 9.85 -12.70 -22.44
CA LEU A 102 8.82 -13.17 -21.52
C LEU A 102 7.49 -12.49 -21.85
N ASN A 103 6.47 -13.28 -22.13
CA ASN A 103 5.13 -12.82 -22.49
C ASN A 103 4.15 -12.85 -21.29
N LEU A 104 4.66 -13.10 -20.08
CA LEU A 104 3.88 -13.15 -18.84
C LEU A 104 4.44 -12.11 -17.86
N PRO A 105 3.60 -11.59 -16.94
CA PRO A 105 4.08 -10.72 -15.87
C PRO A 105 5.19 -11.38 -15.06
N VAL A 106 6.18 -10.58 -14.65
CA VAL A 106 7.25 -10.99 -13.75
C VAL A 106 7.09 -10.21 -12.45
N LEU A 107 6.75 -10.91 -11.37
CA LEU A 107 6.56 -10.31 -10.05
C LEU A 107 7.90 -10.06 -9.38
N GLU A 108 8.06 -8.87 -8.82
CA GLU A 108 9.28 -8.41 -8.14
C GLU A 108 9.27 -8.85 -6.68
N ASP A 109 10.20 -9.71 -6.28
CA ASP A 109 10.37 -10.18 -4.89
C ASP A 109 11.76 -9.77 -4.36
N GLU A 110 12.05 -8.46 -4.38
CA GLU A 110 13.32 -7.84 -3.96
C GLU A 110 13.77 -8.33 -2.57
N GLY A 111 12.84 -8.42 -1.61
CA GLY A 111 13.12 -8.93 -0.27
C GLY A 111 13.22 -10.46 -0.15
N GLN A 112 12.99 -11.21 -1.23
CA GLN A 112 12.92 -12.68 -1.28
C GLN A 112 11.89 -13.32 -0.32
N LEU A 113 11.01 -12.53 0.30
CA LEU A 113 10.11 -12.98 1.36
C LEU A 113 8.96 -13.83 0.81
N VAL A 114 8.49 -13.53 -0.40
CA VAL A 114 7.41 -14.28 -1.03
C VAL A 114 7.93 -15.61 -1.55
N SER A 115 9.03 -15.63 -2.30
CA SER A 115 9.64 -16.85 -2.80
C SER A 115 10.04 -17.79 -1.66
N GLU A 116 10.61 -17.25 -0.58
CA GLU A 116 10.86 -18.00 0.65
C GLU A 116 9.56 -18.59 1.24
N SER A 117 8.52 -17.77 1.42
CA SER A 117 7.24 -18.19 2.02
C SER A 117 6.52 -19.25 1.17
N LEU A 118 6.76 -19.25 -0.14
CA LEU A 118 6.29 -20.27 -1.09
C LEU A 118 7.17 -21.54 -1.09
N GLY A 119 8.26 -21.54 -0.33
CA GLY A 119 9.23 -22.63 -0.25
C GLY A 119 9.91 -22.90 -1.58
N ILE A 120 10.12 -21.88 -2.40
CA ILE A 120 10.88 -21.99 -3.66
C ILE A 120 12.34 -22.29 -3.31
N GLN A 121 12.96 -23.21 -4.05
CA GLN A 121 14.35 -23.62 -3.79
C GLN A 121 15.20 -23.63 -5.06
N ASN A 122 14.59 -23.67 -6.24
CA ASN A 122 15.30 -23.76 -7.49
C ASN A 122 14.68 -22.87 -8.55
N ALA A 123 15.50 -22.39 -9.47
CA ALA A 123 15.07 -21.78 -10.72
C ALA A 123 14.15 -22.74 -11.49
N GLY A 124 13.00 -22.25 -11.95
CA GLY A 124 11.97 -23.07 -12.60
C GLY A 124 11.04 -23.83 -11.65
N ASP A 125 11.15 -23.63 -10.34
CA ASP A 125 10.15 -24.08 -9.38
C ASP A 125 8.81 -23.44 -9.71
N VAL A 126 7.78 -24.28 -9.88
CA VAL A 126 6.40 -23.90 -10.09
C VAL A 126 5.60 -24.11 -8.82
N ARG A 127 4.73 -23.15 -8.50
CA ARG A 127 3.67 -23.26 -7.49
C ARG A 127 2.33 -23.03 -8.16
N VAL A 128 1.38 -23.92 -7.94
CA VAL A 128 -0.03 -23.71 -8.33
C VAL A 128 -0.81 -23.39 -7.07
N LEU A 129 -1.25 -22.15 -6.94
CA LEU A 129 -1.86 -21.58 -5.74
C LEU A 129 -3.37 -21.50 -5.88
N ASN A 130 -4.08 -21.76 -4.77
CA ASN A 130 -5.51 -21.58 -4.62
C ASN A 130 -5.80 -20.20 -4.00
N PRO A 131 -6.29 -19.21 -4.78
CA PRO A 131 -6.55 -17.86 -4.28
C PRO A 131 -7.79 -17.76 -3.37
N GLU A 132 -8.71 -18.72 -3.46
CA GLU A 132 -9.91 -18.76 -2.63
C GLU A 132 -9.60 -19.26 -1.22
N ARG A 133 -8.82 -20.34 -1.13
CA ARG A 133 -8.53 -20.99 0.15
C ARG A 133 -7.16 -20.65 0.71
N LEU A 134 -6.29 -19.96 -0.03
CA LEU A 134 -4.90 -19.74 0.37
C LEU A 134 -4.21 -21.07 0.68
N SER A 135 -4.13 -21.93 -0.34
CA SER A 135 -3.49 -23.24 -0.27
C SER A 135 -2.72 -23.57 -1.55
N ILE A 136 -1.91 -24.62 -1.54
CA ILE A 136 -1.05 -25.01 -2.65
C ILE A 136 -1.59 -26.30 -3.29
N TYR A 137 -1.92 -26.26 -4.57
CA TYR A 137 -2.28 -27.43 -5.36
C TYR A 137 -1.06 -28.22 -5.84
N TYR A 138 0.03 -27.53 -6.19
CA TYR A 138 1.23 -28.13 -6.77
C TYR A 138 2.50 -27.40 -6.34
N ARG A 139 3.58 -28.17 -6.12
CA ARG A 139 4.97 -27.70 -6.01
C ARG A 139 5.91 -28.61 -6.82
N GLY A 140 6.77 -28.04 -7.63
CA GLY A 140 7.78 -28.80 -8.39
C GLY A 140 8.10 -28.19 -9.74
N SER A 141 8.59 -28.96 -10.71
CA SER A 141 8.99 -28.43 -12.02
C SER A 141 7.85 -28.31 -13.03
N VAL A 142 8.10 -27.63 -14.16
CA VAL A 142 7.27 -27.76 -15.36
C VAL A 142 7.34 -29.21 -15.85
N SER A 143 6.20 -29.91 -15.85
CA SER A 143 6.15 -31.34 -16.13
C SER A 143 4.76 -31.79 -16.62
N ASN A 144 4.65 -33.05 -17.07
CA ASN A 144 3.33 -33.65 -17.34
C ASN A 144 2.45 -33.70 -16.09
N GLN A 145 3.05 -33.92 -14.90
CA GLN A 145 2.31 -33.92 -13.63
C GLN A 145 1.73 -32.53 -13.32
N LEU A 146 2.45 -31.44 -13.66
CA LEU A 146 1.92 -30.09 -13.57
C LEU A 146 0.69 -29.95 -14.47
N ARG A 147 0.77 -30.32 -15.75
CA ARG A 147 -0.37 -30.25 -16.68
C ARG A 147 -1.59 -31.02 -16.17
N GLU A 148 -1.41 -32.25 -15.68
CA GLU A 148 -2.48 -33.05 -15.06
C GLU A 148 -3.08 -32.34 -13.84
N THR A 149 -2.24 -31.72 -13.01
CA THR A 149 -2.71 -30.97 -11.84
C THR A 149 -3.50 -29.72 -12.25
N LEU A 150 -3.07 -28.99 -13.26
CA LEU A 150 -3.81 -27.84 -13.80
C LEU A 150 -5.20 -28.26 -14.31
N GLN A 151 -5.29 -29.36 -15.06
CA GLN A 151 -6.59 -29.93 -15.47
C GLN A 151 -7.43 -30.35 -14.26
N GLY A 152 -6.81 -30.93 -13.24
CA GLY A 152 -7.47 -31.27 -11.99
C GLY A 152 -8.03 -30.05 -11.25
N VAL A 153 -7.30 -28.93 -11.25
CA VAL A 153 -7.76 -27.67 -10.64
C VAL A 153 -9.00 -27.16 -11.37
N LEU A 154 -8.99 -27.14 -12.71
CA LEU A 154 -10.14 -26.73 -13.50
C LEU A 154 -11.38 -27.60 -13.22
N ASN A 155 -11.18 -28.89 -13.02
CA ASN A 155 -12.24 -29.88 -12.75
C ASN A 155 -12.61 -30.01 -11.26
N GLY A 156 -11.92 -29.30 -10.37
CA GLY A 156 -12.13 -29.39 -8.91
C GLY A 156 -11.76 -30.74 -8.29
N SER A 157 -10.83 -31.49 -8.90
CA SER A 157 -10.45 -32.84 -8.47
C SER A 157 -9.16 -32.92 -7.66
N VAL A 158 -8.46 -31.80 -7.43
CA VAL A 158 -7.24 -31.78 -6.61
C VAL A 158 -7.62 -31.71 -5.14
N SER A 159 -7.38 -32.80 -4.41
CA SER A 159 -7.66 -32.91 -2.96
C SER A 159 -6.43 -32.74 -2.07
N ASP A 160 -5.23 -32.91 -2.62
CA ASP A 160 -3.96 -32.93 -1.90
C ASP A 160 -2.86 -32.23 -2.73
N THR A 161 -1.83 -31.72 -2.05
CA THR A 161 -0.73 -30.98 -2.69
C THR A 161 0.19 -31.94 -3.43
N VAL A 162 0.18 -31.82 -4.75
CA VAL A 162 1.04 -32.64 -5.62
C VAL A 162 2.47 -32.08 -5.58
N SER A 163 3.45 -32.96 -5.36
CA SER A 163 4.85 -32.58 -5.21
C SER A 163 5.72 -33.34 -6.21
N THR A 164 6.55 -32.64 -6.97
CA THR A 164 7.57 -33.23 -7.83
C THR A 164 8.95 -32.65 -7.52
N ALA A 165 9.98 -33.49 -7.65
CA ALA A 165 11.35 -33.03 -7.52
C ALA A 165 11.77 -32.23 -8.76
N ILE A 166 12.65 -31.26 -8.54
CA ILE A 166 13.32 -30.49 -9.58
C ILE A 166 14.83 -30.57 -9.34
N GLU A 167 15.58 -30.80 -10.41
CA GLU A 167 17.04 -30.68 -10.41
C GLU A 167 17.36 -29.48 -11.30
N SER A 168 17.54 -28.30 -10.69
CA SER A 168 17.87 -27.07 -11.40
C SER A 168 18.82 -26.20 -10.57
N CYS A 169 19.07 -24.98 -11.03
CA CYS A 169 19.93 -24.03 -10.33
C CYS A 169 19.30 -23.67 -8.98
N SER A 170 20.05 -23.81 -7.90
CA SER A 170 19.56 -23.51 -6.55
C SER A 170 19.39 -22.01 -6.37
N ILE A 171 18.28 -21.61 -5.75
CA ILE A 171 18.07 -20.25 -5.23
C ILE A 171 18.48 -20.25 -3.76
N THR A 172 19.22 -19.23 -3.34
CA THR A 172 19.73 -19.07 -1.97
C THR A 172 19.07 -17.88 -1.29
N TYR A 173 18.87 -17.98 0.03
CA TYR A 173 18.25 -16.96 0.88
C TYR A 173 19.23 -16.51 1.97
N PRO A 174 20.30 -15.76 1.62
CA PRO A 174 21.38 -15.46 2.55
C PRO A 174 20.92 -14.67 3.78
N VAL A 175 20.02 -13.70 3.60
CA VAL A 175 19.48 -12.89 4.72
C VAL A 175 18.68 -13.76 5.69
N LYS A 176 17.83 -14.65 5.18
CA LYS A 176 17.10 -15.64 5.99
C LYS A 176 18.06 -16.52 6.78
N GLU A 177 19.11 -17.04 6.15
CA GLU A 177 20.11 -17.89 6.81
C GLU A 177 20.83 -17.14 7.94
N ILE A 178 21.20 -15.88 7.70
CA ILE A 178 21.82 -15.01 8.72
C ILE A 178 20.84 -14.78 9.87
N HIS A 179 19.61 -14.33 9.60
CA HIS A 179 18.60 -14.04 10.63
C HIS A 179 18.13 -15.30 11.37
N SER A 180 18.20 -16.48 10.76
CA SER A 180 17.91 -17.75 11.45
C SER A 180 18.99 -18.13 12.45
N GLN A 181 20.25 -17.77 12.20
CA GLN A 181 21.38 -18.03 13.10
C GLN A 181 21.50 -16.96 14.18
N THR A 182 21.30 -15.70 13.79
CA THR A 182 21.33 -14.52 14.64
C THR A 182 20.05 -13.71 14.40
N PRO A 183 18.96 -14.05 15.10
CA PRO A 183 17.71 -13.30 15.02
C PRO A 183 17.92 -11.80 15.27
N PRO A 184 17.22 -10.92 14.52
CA PRO A 184 17.18 -9.50 14.84
C PRO A 184 16.75 -9.26 16.29
N ASN A 185 17.33 -8.25 16.91
CA ASN A 185 17.03 -7.87 18.29
C ASN A 185 15.86 -6.88 18.33
N TYR A 186 14.91 -7.10 19.23
CA TYR A 186 13.74 -6.24 19.35
C TYR A 186 14.12 -4.78 19.62
N VAL A 187 15.03 -4.53 20.55
CA VAL A 187 15.39 -3.18 21.02
C VAL A 187 16.19 -2.42 19.97
N THR A 188 17.16 -3.06 19.34
CA THR A 188 18.10 -2.36 18.44
C THR A 188 17.66 -2.35 16.97
N ASP A 189 16.91 -3.36 16.53
CA ASP A 189 16.63 -3.57 15.11
C ASP A 189 15.14 -3.40 14.79
N ILE A 190 14.25 -3.89 15.65
CA ILE A 190 12.80 -3.91 15.39
C ILE A 190 12.08 -2.66 15.87
N ALA A 191 12.30 -2.26 17.13
CA ALA A 191 11.62 -1.11 17.72
C ALA A 191 11.87 0.18 16.92
N PRO A 192 13.09 0.48 16.40
CA PRO A 192 13.30 1.64 15.54
C PRO A 192 12.42 1.65 14.28
N ILE A 193 12.29 0.50 13.59
CA ILE A 193 11.42 0.36 12.41
C ILE A 193 9.96 0.64 12.79
N VAL A 194 9.50 0.08 13.92
CA VAL A 194 8.11 0.27 14.40
C VAL A 194 7.87 1.73 14.81
N ILE A 195 8.83 2.38 15.46
CA ILE A 195 8.73 3.78 15.88
C ILE A 195 8.59 4.69 14.65
N GLU A 196 9.44 4.48 13.65
CA GLU A 196 9.45 5.34 12.46
C GLU A 196 8.24 5.12 11.55
N ASN A 197 7.86 3.87 11.33
CA ASN A 197 6.91 3.51 10.29
C ASN A 197 5.48 3.21 10.79
N CYS A 198 5.31 2.84 12.06
CA CYS A 198 4.03 2.36 12.60
C CYS A 198 3.49 3.21 13.74
N ALA A 199 4.34 3.61 14.70
CA ALA A 199 3.93 4.21 15.97
C ALA A 199 3.29 5.60 15.83
N GLY A 200 3.51 6.30 14.70
CA GLY A 200 2.82 7.57 14.43
C GLY A 200 1.29 7.42 14.44
N CYS A 201 0.78 6.34 13.85
CA CYS A 201 -0.64 6.00 13.82
C CYS A 201 -1.03 5.00 14.92
N HIS A 202 -0.22 3.98 15.14
CA HIS A 202 -0.45 2.89 16.10
C HIS A 202 0.07 3.25 17.49
N ARG A 203 -0.52 4.28 18.10
CA ARG A 203 -0.25 4.72 19.47
C ARG A 203 -1.54 4.99 20.21
N GLN A 204 -1.47 5.06 21.54
CA GLN A 204 -2.61 5.48 22.34
C GLN A 204 -3.07 6.89 21.91
N GLY A 205 -4.37 7.06 21.68
CA GLY A 205 -4.95 8.30 21.14
C GLY A 205 -4.72 8.55 19.64
N GLY A 206 -3.99 7.66 18.94
CA GLY A 206 -3.84 7.71 17.49
C GLY A 206 -5.03 7.09 16.74
N VAL A 207 -5.02 7.21 15.40
CA VAL A 207 -6.08 6.65 14.53
C VAL A 207 -5.96 5.14 14.35
N GLY A 208 -4.80 4.55 14.68
CA GLY A 208 -4.57 3.12 14.58
C GLY A 208 -5.55 2.35 15.48
N PRO A 209 -6.05 1.17 15.04
CA PRO A 209 -7.04 0.41 15.80
C PRO A 209 -6.52 -0.14 17.14
N PHE A 210 -5.20 -0.14 17.33
CA PHE A 210 -4.51 -0.55 18.56
C PHE A 210 -3.15 0.16 18.65
N ALA A 211 -2.65 0.30 19.88
CA ALA A 211 -1.32 0.85 20.16
C ALA A 211 -0.23 -0.23 20.03
N LEU A 212 0.91 0.14 19.46
CA LEU A 212 2.17 -0.60 19.45
C LEU A 212 3.15 0.05 20.44
N ASP A 213 2.79 -0.01 21.72
CA ASP A 213 3.42 0.73 22.81
C ASP A 213 4.30 -0.12 23.73
N SER A 214 4.53 -1.39 23.38
CA SER A 214 5.39 -2.31 24.13
C SER A 214 5.77 -3.54 23.29
N TYR A 215 6.82 -4.24 23.71
CA TYR A 215 7.24 -5.52 23.15
C TYR A 215 6.09 -6.55 23.17
N ILE A 216 5.35 -6.63 24.27
CA ILE A 216 4.25 -7.60 24.41
C ILE A 216 3.13 -7.32 23.41
N MET A 217 2.81 -6.04 23.19
CA MET A 217 1.85 -5.64 22.16
C MET A 217 2.36 -6.01 20.77
N LEU A 218 3.61 -5.68 20.46
CA LEU A 218 4.20 -6.02 19.17
C LEU A 218 4.23 -7.54 18.92
N LEU A 219 4.63 -8.32 19.93
CA LEU A 219 4.65 -9.79 19.91
C LEU A 219 3.24 -10.36 19.66
N GLY A 220 2.22 -9.85 20.36
CA GLY A 220 0.84 -10.32 20.22
C GLY A 220 0.24 -10.05 18.83
N TRP A 221 0.62 -8.93 18.21
CA TRP A 221 0.17 -8.55 16.86
C TRP A 221 1.11 -9.02 15.74
N SER A 222 2.26 -9.63 16.08
CA SER A 222 3.29 -10.01 15.11
C SER A 222 2.79 -10.85 13.92
N PRO A 223 1.88 -11.84 14.06
CA PRO A 223 1.40 -12.58 12.89
C PRO A 223 0.56 -11.70 11.95
N MET A 224 -0.20 -10.76 12.50
CA MET A 224 -0.98 -9.80 11.71
C MET A 224 -0.05 -8.80 11.03
N ILE A 225 0.98 -8.30 11.73
CA ILE A 225 1.97 -7.37 11.16
C ILE A 225 2.66 -8.00 9.95
N ARG A 226 3.10 -9.26 10.08
CA ARG A 226 3.65 -10.03 8.97
C ARG A 226 2.66 -10.12 7.79
N GLU A 227 1.40 -10.45 8.05
CA GLU A 227 0.37 -10.54 7.01
C GLU A 227 0.16 -9.20 6.29
N VAL A 228 0.05 -8.08 7.01
CA VAL A 228 -0.27 -6.79 6.40
C VAL A 228 0.90 -6.22 5.59
N ILE A 229 2.13 -6.50 6.00
CA ILE A 229 3.33 -6.09 5.27
C ILE A 229 3.48 -6.93 4.00
N LEU A 230 3.37 -8.26 4.10
CA LEU A 230 3.45 -9.12 2.92
C LEU A 230 2.33 -8.87 1.91
N ASN A 231 1.17 -8.38 2.35
CA ASN A 231 0.07 -7.97 1.48
C ASN A 231 0.12 -6.51 1.04
N LYS A 232 1.19 -5.77 1.37
CA LYS A 232 1.37 -4.35 1.03
C LYS A 232 0.20 -3.47 1.47
N ARG A 233 -0.38 -3.77 2.65
CA ARG A 233 -1.48 -2.98 3.24
C ARG A 233 -0.99 -1.85 4.13
N MET A 234 0.11 -2.06 4.88
CA MET A 234 0.63 -1.15 5.90
C MET A 234 2.17 -1.24 6.00
N PRO A 235 2.88 -0.14 6.32
CA PRO A 235 2.41 1.25 6.19
C PRO A 235 1.86 1.44 4.76
N PRO A 236 0.85 2.29 4.50
CA PRO A 236 0.03 2.15 3.28
C PRO A 236 0.83 2.08 1.98
N MET A 237 1.14 0.86 1.52
CA MET A 237 2.06 0.58 0.41
C MET A 237 1.32 0.67 -0.92
N GLN A 238 0.68 1.81 -1.14
CA GLN A 238 -0.18 2.03 -2.30
C GLN A 238 0.59 2.52 -3.52
N VAL A 239 1.77 3.10 -3.29
CA VAL A 239 2.60 3.79 -4.26
C VAL A 239 3.67 2.86 -4.78
N ASP A 240 3.93 2.92 -6.08
CA ASP A 240 5.06 2.26 -6.72
C ASP A 240 6.37 2.99 -6.34
N PRO A 241 7.33 2.36 -5.66
CA PRO A 241 8.57 3.03 -5.26
C PRO A 241 9.47 3.40 -6.46
N TYR A 242 9.26 2.82 -7.64
CA TYR A 242 10.10 3.06 -8.81
C TYR A 242 9.55 4.13 -9.76
N ILE A 243 8.31 4.59 -9.57
CA ILE A 243 7.65 5.57 -10.46
C ILE A 243 7.14 6.73 -9.62
N GLY A 244 7.98 7.76 -9.51
CA GLY A 244 7.75 8.91 -8.65
C GLY A 244 8.00 8.56 -7.18
N HIS A 245 8.84 9.35 -6.51
CA HIS A 245 9.12 9.17 -5.08
C HIS A 245 8.37 10.22 -4.27
N SER A 246 7.81 9.81 -3.13
CA SER A 246 7.23 10.71 -2.15
C SER A 246 7.46 10.19 -0.74
N ASP A 247 8.03 11.00 0.14
CA ASP A 247 8.23 10.62 1.55
C ASP A 247 6.89 10.39 2.28
N ASP A 248 5.79 10.98 1.77
CA ASP A 248 4.44 10.77 2.25
C ASP A 248 3.90 9.35 1.95
N ALA A 249 4.55 8.60 1.05
CA ALA A 249 4.17 7.22 0.73
C ALA A 249 4.56 6.20 1.80
N ARG A 250 5.43 6.55 2.76
CA ARG A 250 5.81 5.69 3.89
C ARG A 250 6.28 4.30 3.42
N TYR A 251 7.22 4.28 2.48
CA TYR A 251 7.82 3.05 2.01
C TYR A 251 8.47 2.29 3.17
N LEU A 252 8.40 0.96 3.12
CA LEU A 252 9.20 0.07 3.96
C LEU A 252 10.17 -0.63 3.00
N ASP A 253 11.46 -0.46 3.21
CA ASP A 253 12.44 -1.04 2.29
C ASP A 253 12.56 -2.56 2.46
N ALA A 254 13.27 -3.21 1.53
CA ALA A 254 13.44 -4.66 1.54
C ALA A 254 14.17 -5.18 2.80
N GLU A 255 15.15 -4.44 3.31
CA GLU A 255 15.94 -4.82 4.49
C GLU A 255 15.11 -4.71 5.77
N GLU A 256 14.34 -3.63 5.94
CA GLU A 256 13.40 -3.45 7.04
C GLU A 256 12.32 -4.54 7.01
N MET A 257 11.77 -4.84 5.83
CA MET A 257 10.81 -5.94 5.66
C MET A 257 11.41 -7.29 6.04
N GLN A 258 12.62 -7.61 5.58
CA GLN A 258 13.31 -8.86 5.90
C GLN A 258 13.62 -8.97 7.40
N THR A 259 14.09 -7.89 8.00
CA THR A 259 14.40 -7.81 9.43
C THR A 259 13.14 -8.10 10.25
N LEU A 260 12.05 -7.40 9.95
CA LEU A 260 10.79 -7.57 10.66
C LEU A 260 10.17 -8.95 10.42
N VAL A 261 10.07 -9.42 9.17
CA VAL A 261 9.45 -10.71 8.86
C VAL A 261 10.25 -11.89 9.42
N HIS A 262 11.58 -11.89 9.27
CA HIS A 262 12.40 -12.99 9.82
C HIS A 262 12.38 -13.00 11.34
N TRP A 263 12.39 -11.83 11.99
CA TRP A 263 12.20 -11.75 13.44
C TRP A 263 10.89 -12.38 13.89
N ILE A 264 9.78 -12.09 13.18
CA ILE A 264 8.46 -12.70 13.45
C ILE A 264 8.50 -14.21 13.21
N ASP A 265 9.13 -14.66 12.12
CA ASP A 265 9.17 -16.08 11.73
C ASP A 265 9.95 -16.97 12.70
N VAL A 266 10.94 -16.41 13.42
CA VAL A 266 11.66 -17.13 14.49
C VAL A 266 11.01 -16.97 15.87
N GLY A 267 9.78 -16.44 15.92
CA GLY A 267 8.98 -16.33 17.15
C GLY A 267 9.12 -14.99 17.89
N ALA A 268 9.58 -13.94 17.20
CA ALA A 268 9.69 -12.58 17.69
C ALA A 268 10.45 -12.45 19.03
N PRO A 269 11.71 -12.95 19.13
CA PRO A 269 12.47 -12.92 20.38
C PRO A 269 12.78 -11.49 20.83
N GLN A 270 12.64 -11.21 22.12
CA GLN A 270 12.98 -9.90 22.68
C GLN A 270 14.48 -9.57 22.54
N GLY A 271 15.37 -10.57 22.63
CA GLY A 271 16.81 -10.33 22.63
C GLY A 271 17.29 -9.61 23.90
N ASP A 272 18.45 -8.96 23.80
CA ASP A 272 19.10 -8.22 24.88
C ASP A 272 18.73 -6.73 24.84
N GLY A 273 18.48 -6.12 25.99
CA GLY A 273 18.25 -4.68 26.16
C GLY A 273 17.73 -4.34 27.55
N ASP A 274 18.09 -3.18 28.06
CA ASP A 274 17.78 -2.78 29.44
C ASP A 274 16.40 -2.10 29.58
N ALA A 275 15.87 -1.55 28.49
CA ALA A 275 14.59 -0.84 28.44
C ALA A 275 13.81 -1.17 27.15
N ASP A 276 12.50 -0.97 27.18
CA ASP A 276 11.61 -1.15 26.03
C ASP A 276 11.43 0.20 25.32
N PRO A 277 11.98 0.40 24.10
CA PRO A 277 11.90 1.67 23.40
C PRO A 277 10.46 2.08 23.04
N LEU A 278 9.55 1.12 22.84
CA LEU A 278 8.15 1.42 22.55
C LEU A 278 7.44 1.92 23.81
N GLU A 279 7.74 1.35 24.98
CA GLU A 279 7.22 1.86 26.25
C GLU A 279 7.80 3.23 26.58
N GLU A 280 9.08 3.47 26.32
CA GLU A 280 9.70 4.79 26.49
C GLU A 280 9.02 5.85 25.62
N LEU A 281 8.78 5.54 24.34
CA LEU A 281 8.05 6.42 23.45
C LEU A 281 6.63 6.67 23.96
N ALA A 282 5.90 5.62 24.32
CA ALA A 282 4.52 5.73 24.81
C ALA A 282 4.43 6.58 26.09
N ASN A 283 5.39 6.43 27.01
CA ASN A 283 5.46 7.21 28.24
C ASN A 283 5.88 8.67 28.02
N SER A 284 6.55 8.98 26.90
CA SER A 284 6.90 10.36 26.54
C SER A 284 5.74 11.15 25.94
N ILE A 285 4.68 10.48 25.49
CA ILE A 285 3.52 11.11 24.86
C ILE A 285 2.54 11.55 25.94
N ASP A 286 2.37 12.86 26.09
CA ASP A 286 1.28 13.42 26.89
C ASP A 286 -0.02 13.42 26.07
N LEU A 287 -0.95 12.54 26.42
CA LEU A 287 -2.25 12.39 25.74
C LEU A 287 -3.19 13.58 25.95
N GLU A 288 -2.96 14.39 26.99
CA GLU A 288 -3.74 15.59 27.28
C GLU A 288 -3.10 16.85 26.71
N ALA A 289 -1.80 16.80 26.38
CA ALA A 289 -1.13 17.89 25.70
C ALA A 289 -1.70 18.04 24.29
N ARG A 290 -2.05 19.29 23.94
CA ARG A 290 -2.25 19.65 22.54
C ARG A 290 -0.90 19.58 21.84
N GLU A 291 -0.91 19.08 20.61
CA GLU A 291 0.26 19.14 19.74
C GLU A 291 0.83 20.56 19.74
N GLU A 292 2.15 20.70 19.78
CA GLU A 292 2.81 22.00 19.74
C GLU A 292 2.68 22.62 18.33
N TRP A 293 3.09 23.89 18.19
CA TRP A 293 3.09 24.55 16.87
C TRP A 293 4.54 24.49 16.37
N ASP A 294 4.78 23.77 15.28
CA ASP A 294 6.12 23.37 14.85
C ASP A 294 6.94 24.58 14.36
N PHE A 295 6.26 25.61 13.85
CA PHE A 295 6.86 26.88 13.42
C PHE A 295 6.74 27.99 14.47
N GLY A 296 6.40 27.67 15.71
CA GLY A 296 6.06 28.66 16.74
C GLY A 296 4.62 29.16 16.61
N GLU A 297 4.26 30.24 17.32
CA GLU A 297 2.89 30.75 17.30
C GLU A 297 2.44 31.16 15.88
N PRO A 298 1.32 30.64 15.34
CA PRO A 298 0.79 31.04 14.04
C PRO A 298 0.37 32.51 14.04
N ASP A 299 0.48 33.15 12.87
CA ASP A 299 0.02 34.53 12.68
C ASP A 299 -1.50 34.65 12.85
N PHE A 300 -2.23 33.57 12.54
CA PHE A 300 -3.66 33.46 12.81
C PHE A 300 -4.06 32.02 13.10
N ILE A 301 -4.93 31.82 14.10
CA ILE A 301 -5.50 30.50 14.42
C ILE A 301 -6.98 30.49 14.03
N VAL A 302 -7.32 29.68 13.03
CA VAL A 302 -8.69 29.37 12.67
C VAL A 302 -9.20 28.28 13.61
N THR A 303 -10.34 28.50 14.25
CA THR A 303 -11.02 27.46 15.04
C THR A 303 -12.19 26.94 14.21
N GLY A 304 -12.13 25.67 13.84
CA GLY A 304 -13.21 25.00 13.12
C GLY A 304 -14.47 24.83 13.98
N PRO A 305 -15.59 24.47 13.38
CA PRO A 305 -16.81 24.19 14.13
C PRO A 305 -16.71 22.90 14.94
N SER A 306 -17.64 22.75 15.89
CA SER A 306 -17.74 21.59 16.77
C SER A 306 -18.49 20.46 16.08
N ASN A 307 -17.81 19.33 15.85
CA ASN A 307 -18.37 18.16 15.19
C ASN A 307 -18.51 16.99 16.16
N ASP A 308 -19.73 16.47 16.33
CA ASP A 308 -19.97 15.30 17.19
C ASP A 308 -19.71 13.99 16.45
N VAL A 309 -18.85 13.14 17.02
CA VAL A 309 -18.56 11.81 16.47
C VAL A 309 -19.21 10.73 17.36
N PRO A 310 -20.11 9.90 16.81
CA PRO A 310 -20.71 8.79 17.54
C PRO A 310 -19.70 7.65 17.76
N PRO A 311 -19.93 6.78 18.77
CA PRO A 311 -19.02 5.67 19.06
C PRO A 311 -18.95 4.62 17.94
N THR A 312 -20.02 4.46 17.16
CA THR A 312 -20.10 3.45 16.10
C THR A 312 -20.92 3.98 14.94
N GLY A 313 -20.56 3.59 13.73
CA GLY A 313 -21.32 3.88 12.53
C GLY A 313 -20.42 4.33 11.38
N VAL A 314 -21.03 4.56 10.23
CA VAL A 314 -20.37 5.22 9.10
C VAL A 314 -20.89 6.65 9.07
N LEU A 315 -19.99 7.63 9.03
CA LEU A 315 -20.34 9.04 8.89
C LEU A 315 -20.16 9.47 7.44
N ASP A 316 -21.10 10.27 6.96
CA ASP A 316 -20.90 11.05 5.74
C ASP A 316 -19.86 12.14 6.00
N TYR A 317 -19.26 12.65 4.91
CA TYR A 317 -18.39 13.81 4.99
C TYR A 317 -19.14 15.01 5.57
N VAL A 318 -18.48 15.74 6.47
CA VAL A 318 -19.01 16.97 7.08
C VAL A 318 -18.37 18.15 6.37
N TYR A 319 -19.20 19.08 5.89
CA TYR A 319 -18.78 20.24 5.11
C TYR A 319 -19.06 21.50 5.91
N GLU A 320 -18.02 22.29 6.14
CA GLU A 320 -18.07 23.41 7.07
C GLU A 320 -17.29 24.59 6.54
N ASN A 321 -17.80 25.80 6.79
CA ASN A 321 -17.18 27.03 6.32
C ASN A 321 -16.81 27.91 7.52
N VAL A 322 -15.67 28.58 7.44
CA VAL A 322 -15.24 29.57 8.43
C VAL A 322 -14.85 30.87 7.72
N ASP A 323 -15.51 31.95 8.13
CA ASP A 323 -15.17 33.30 7.69
C ASP A 323 -13.84 33.77 8.31
N LEU A 324 -13.01 34.42 7.51
CA LEU A 324 -11.75 35.00 7.96
C LEU A 324 -11.91 36.52 8.13
N PRO A 325 -11.35 37.13 9.19
CA PRO A 325 -11.55 38.54 9.48
C PRO A 325 -10.64 39.49 8.68
N PHE A 326 -9.98 38.99 7.64
CA PHE A 326 -8.93 39.74 6.94
C PHE A 326 -9.52 40.82 6.03
N ASP A 327 -9.04 42.05 6.20
CA ASP A 327 -9.40 43.22 5.40
C ASP A 327 -8.35 43.56 4.32
N GLU A 328 -7.37 42.69 4.15
CA GLU A 328 -6.34 42.71 3.12
C GLU A 328 -6.07 41.28 2.61
N ASP A 329 -5.39 41.18 1.48
CA ASP A 329 -5.00 39.90 0.91
C ASP A 329 -3.87 39.26 1.73
N LYS A 330 -3.88 37.93 1.86
CA LYS A 330 -2.88 37.17 2.61
C LYS A 330 -2.27 36.07 1.78
N TRP A 331 -0.99 35.81 2.01
CA TRP A 331 -0.25 34.69 1.42
C TRP A 331 0.12 33.71 2.52
N ILE A 332 -0.31 32.45 2.40
CA ILE A 332 0.09 31.38 3.31
C ILE A 332 1.41 30.79 2.81
N ARG A 333 2.44 30.78 3.68
CA ARG A 333 3.71 30.05 3.45
C ARG A 333 3.78 28.73 4.20
N ALA A 334 2.99 28.57 5.26
CA ALA A 334 2.84 27.30 5.96
C ALA A 334 1.50 27.21 6.67
N ILE A 335 1.08 25.99 6.95
CA ILE A 335 -0.16 25.66 7.67
C ILE A 335 0.10 24.47 8.59
N GLN A 336 -0.51 24.49 9.77
CA GLN A 336 -0.51 23.34 10.67
C GLN A 336 -1.91 23.05 11.18
N TYR A 337 -2.28 21.78 11.16
CA TYR A 337 -3.54 21.30 11.70
C TYR A 337 -3.33 20.77 13.11
N ARG A 338 -4.28 21.08 13.99
CA ARG A 338 -4.41 20.46 15.31
C ARG A 338 -5.81 19.89 15.43
N ALA A 339 -5.92 18.58 15.23
CA ALA A 339 -7.18 17.88 15.44
C ALA A 339 -7.65 18.09 16.89
N GLY A 340 -8.95 18.31 17.08
CA GLY A 340 -9.54 18.34 18.42
C GLY A 340 -9.51 16.96 19.07
N ASP A 341 -9.80 15.93 18.28
CA ASP A 341 -9.61 14.52 18.64
C ASP A 341 -8.95 13.75 17.47
N PRO A 342 -7.62 13.50 17.53
CA PRO A 342 -6.88 12.82 16.46
C PRO A 342 -7.25 11.34 16.31
N SER A 343 -7.98 10.75 17.27
CA SER A 343 -8.40 9.34 17.21
C SER A 343 -9.61 9.12 16.30
N VAL A 344 -10.32 10.19 15.94
CA VAL A 344 -11.52 10.12 15.06
C VAL A 344 -11.39 10.94 13.78
N LEU A 345 -10.59 12.01 13.75
CA LEU A 345 -10.36 12.77 12.53
C LEU A 345 -9.45 11.97 11.59
N HIS A 346 -10.01 11.48 10.50
CA HIS A 346 -9.27 10.64 9.56
C HIS A 346 -8.73 11.44 8.39
N HIS A 347 -9.47 12.38 7.80
CA HIS A 347 -8.91 13.34 6.85
C HIS A 347 -9.64 14.67 6.98
N LEU A 348 -8.94 15.79 6.75
CA LEU A 348 -9.56 17.11 6.57
C LEU A 348 -8.97 17.74 5.31
N MET A 349 -9.81 18.33 4.46
CA MET A 349 -9.38 19.12 3.30
C MET A 349 -9.82 20.56 3.46
N THR A 350 -8.92 21.51 3.23
CA THR A 350 -9.19 22.94 3.37
C THR A 350 -9.00 23.66 2.03
N PHE A 351 -9.97 24.48 1.65
CA PHE A 351 -9.97 25.29 0.44
C PHE A 351 -10.24 26.75 0.79
N VAL A 352 -9.67 27.68 0.02
CA VAL A 352 -10.10 29.09 0.03
C VAL A 352 -11.32 29.22 -0.86
N THR A 353 -12.38 29.83 -0.34
CA THR A 353 -13.66 30.01 -1.06
C THR A 353 -14.16 31.45 -0.98
N GLU A 354 -14.90 31.87 -2.00
CA GLU A 354 -15.50 33.21 -2.02
C GLU A 354 -16.53 33.39 -0.89
N PRO A 355 -16.83 34.64 -0.49
CA PRO A 355 -17.93 34.91 0.44
C PRO A 355 -19.24 34.31 -0.07
N GLU A 356 -20.02 33.71 0.84
CA GLU A 356 -21.34 33.11 0.56
C GLU A 356 -21.32 31.86 -0.36
N GLU A 357 -20.15 31.41 -0.78
CA GLU A 357 -19.97 30.19 -1.58
C GLU A 357 -20.01 28.93 -0.69
N ASP A 358 -20.55 27.83 -1.23
CA ASP A 358 -20.43 26.52 -0.58
C ASP A 358 -19.11 25.83 -0.97
N PHE A 359 -18.79 24.71 -0.32
CA PHE A 359 -17.56 23.95 -0.58
C PHE A 359 -17.38 23.56 -2.06
N TRP A 360 -18.46 23.38 -2.82
CA TRP A 360 -18.44 22.86 -4.19
C TRP A 360 -18.31 23.94 -5.24
N GLY A 361 -18.81 25.14 -4.95
CA GLY A 361 -18.73 26.27 -5.84
C GLY A 361 -19.53 26.14 -7.13
N PRO A 362 -19.51 27.17 -8.00
CA PRO A 362 -20.10 27.11 -9.33
C PRO A 362 -19.46 26.04 -10.22
N GLU A 363 -18.20 25.67 -9.97
CA GLU A 363 -17.40 24.69 -10.72
C GLU A 363 -17.76 23.22 -10.47
N ARG A 364 -18.72 22.92 -9.57
CA ARG A 364 -19.05 21.54 -9.13
C ARG A 364 -19.32 20.53 -10.25
N ASN A 365 -19.64 21.01 -11.45
CA ASN A 365 -19.97 20.19 -12.62
C ASN A 365 -18.84 20.12 -13.66
N ASP A 366 -17.77 20.88 -13.45
CA ASP A 366 -16.65 20.96 -14.36
C ASP A 366 -15.78 19.72 -14.22
N LEU A 367 -15.21 19.31 -15.35
CA LEU A 367 -14.35 18.13 -15.42
C LEU A 367 -12.89 18.47 -15.16
N SER A 368 -12.54 19.75 -15.27
CA SER A 368 -11.20 20.25 -15.04
C SER A 368 -11.33 21.62 -14.42
N VAL A 369 -10.86 21.79 -13.18
CA VAL A 369 -10.94 23.06 -12.47
C VAL A 369 -9.72 23.28 -11.60
N SER A 370 -9.21 24.51 -11.65
CA SER A 370 -8.17 24.99 -10.73
C SER A 370 -8.84 25.53 -9.46
N ARG A 371 -8.40 25.05 -8.30
CA ARG A 371 -8.90 25.52 -7.00
C ARG A 371 -7.75 25.88 -6.07
N ARG A 372 -8.00 26.85 -5.18
CA ARG A 372 -7.14 27.20 -4.06
C ARG A 372 -7.29 26.18 -2.93
N PHE A 373 -6.71 25.00 -3.14
CA PHE A 373 -6.55 24.02 -2.08
C PHE A 373 -5.41 24.48 -1.17
N VAL A 374 -5.70 24.66 0.12
CA VAL A 374 -4.69 25.10 1.08
C VAL A 374 -3.80 23.90 1.45
N ALA A 375 -4.35 22.90 2.13
CA ALA A 375 -3.66 21.66 2.47
C ALA A 375 -4.68 20.62 2.92
N GLY A 376 -4.21 19.40 3.14
CA GLY A 376 -4.99 18.34 3.76
C GLY A 376 -4.33 17.84 5.03
N TYR A 377 -5.15 17.48 6.02
CA TYR A 377 -4.74 16.67 7.16
C TYR A 377 -4.96 15.20 6.84
N SER A 378 -3.97 14.36 7.16
CA SER A 378 -4.08 12.90 7.24
C SER A 378 -3.36 12.44 8.50
N PRO A 379 -3.77 11.33 9.13
CA PRO A 379 -3.23 10.93 10.42
C PRO A 379 -1.81 10.38 10.20
N GLY A 380 -0.91 10.63 11.15
CA GLY A 380 0.46 10.14 11.09
C GLY A 380 1.45 11.17 11.61
N LYS A 381 2.65 11.19 11.02
CA LYS A 381 3.81 11.94 11.55
C LYS A 381 3.82 13.43 11.19
N SER A 382 3.09 13.86 10.16
CA SER A 382 3.07 15.28 9.75
C SER A 382 1.65 15.82 9.64
N ASN A 383 1.35 16.80 10.49
CA ASN A 383 0.14 17.63 10.42
C ASN A 383 0.48 19.06 9.98
N VAL A 384 1.70 19.26 9.50
CA VAL A 384 2.28 20.54 9.10
C VAL A 384 2.64 20.49 7.62
N PHE A 385 2.39 21.60 6.93
CA PHE A 385 2.71 21.75 5.52
C PHE A 385 3.36 23.11 5.30
N GLU A 386 4.59 23.09 4.81
CA GLU A 386 5.32 24.29 4.39
C GLU A 386 5.38 24.31 2.85
N PHE A 387 4.96 25.42 2.26
CA PHE A 387 5.04 25.61 0.81
C PHE A 387 6.49 25.82 0.40
N THR A 388 6.84 25.45 -0.83
CA THR A 388 8.19 25.66 -1.37
C THR A 388 8.55 27.15 -1.34
N GLU A 389 9.82 27.48 -1.09
CA GLU A 389 10.31 28.86 -1.10
C GLU A 389 9.88 29.61 -2.37
N GLY A 390 9.40 30.85 -2.23
CA GLY A 390 8.86 31.65 -3.33
C GLY A 390 7.44 31.25 -3.79
N THR A 391 6.79 30.29 -3.13
CA THR A 391 5.41 29.87 -3.41
C THR A 391 4.51 29.99 -2.18
N GLY A 392 3.19 30.01 -2.41
CA GLY A 392 2.22 29.98 -1.33
C GLY A 392 0.79 29.88 -1.82
N VAL A 393 -0.16 29.81 -0.89
CA VAL A 393 -1.59 29.86 -1.22
C VAL A 393 -2.13 31.25 -0.91
N PHE A 394 -2.76 31.86 -1.91
CA PHE A 394 -3.32 33.20 -1.80
C PHE A 394 -4.74 33.16 -1.20
N ILE A 395 -4.98 33.96 -0.17
CA ILE A 395 -6.30 34.25 0.37
C ILE A 395 -6.65 35.69 0.00
N PRO A 396 -7.54 35.92 -0.98
CA PRO A 396 -7.99 37.26 -1.28
C PRO A 396 -8.84 37.81 -0.12
N LYS A 397 -8.84 39.13 0.04
CA LYS A 397 -9.64 39.85 1.03
C LYS A 397 -11.09 39.37 1.03
N GLY A 398 -11.62 39.13 2.23
CA GLY A 398 -13.00 38.70 2.46
C GLY A 398 -13.30 37.24 2.16
N HIS A 399 -12.36 36.46 1.62
CA HIS A 399 -12.55 35.03 1.41
C HIS A 399 -12.49 34.27 2.75
N GLY A 400 -13.19 33.12 2.78
CA GLY A 400 -13.20 32.20 3.92
C GLY A 400 -12.42 30.92 3.63
N LEU A 401 -12.48 29.99 4.59
CA LEU A 401 -12.04 28.61 4.39
C LEU A 401 -13.25 27.67 4.37
N SER A 402 -13.33 26.85 3.32
CA SER A 402 -14.24 25.71 3.26
C SER A 402 -13.50 24.42 3.60
N MET A 403 -14.08 23.61 4.47
CA MET A 403 -13.48 22.42 5.05
C MET A 403 -14.35 21.19 4.79
N GLN A 404 -13.72 20.09 4.40
CA GLN A 404 -14.34 18.78 4.30
C GLN A 404 -13.70 17.83 5.31
N PHE A 405 -14.45 17.48 6.35
CA PHE A 405 -14.03 16.53 7.37
C PHE A 405 -14.49 15.11 7.03
N HIS A 406 -13.60 14.16 7.25
CA HIS A 406 -13.88 12.73 7.21
C HIS A 406 -13.54 12.12 8.56
N TYR A 407 -14.57 11.70 9.30
CA TYR A 407 -14.42 11.06 10.60
C TYR A 407 -14.58 9.55 10.51
N VAL A 408 -13.83 8.84 11.35
CA VAL A 408 -14.00 7.40 11.59
C VAL A 408 -14.38 7.17 13.05
N THR A 409 -15.26 6.21 13.31
CA THR A 409 -15.69 5.91 14.69
C THR A 409 -14.74 4.92 15.35
N ASN A 410 -14.39 5.16 16.62
CA ASN A 410 -13.41 4.36 17.36
C ASN A 410 -14.00 3.61 18.58
N GLY A 411 -15.32 3.55 18.72
CA GLY A 411 -16.00 2.94 19.87
C GLY A 411 -16.34 3.91 21.00
N GLN A 412 -15.87 5.16 20.95
CA GLN A 412 -16.15 6.18 21.95
C GLN A 412 -16.85 7.40 21.32
N ARG A 413 -17.79 8.00 22.06
CA ARG A 413 -18.38 9.28 21.66
C ARG A 413 -17.39 10.39 21.99
N THR A 414 -17.15 11.27 21.03
CA THR A 414 -16.28 12.42 21.22
C THR A 414 -16.80 13.61 20.41
N THR A 415 -16.20 14.77 20.62
CA THR A 415 -16.47 16.00 19.88
C THR A 415 -15.13 16.55 19.39
N ASP A 416 -15.03 16.78 18.09
CA ASP A 416 -13.85 17.36 17.46
C ASP A 416 -14.04 18.87 17.25
N VAL A 417 -13.05 19.65 17.70
CA VAL A 417 -12.92 21.08 17.39
C VAL A 417 -11.50 21.29 16.88
N THR A 418 -11.32 21.09 15.59
CA THR A 418 -10.02 21.21 14.93
C THR A 418 -9.58 22.67 14.84
N GLN A 419 -8.31 22.94 15.14
CA GLN A 419 -7.68 24.25 14.94
C GLN A 419 -6.72 24.20 13.74
N ILE A 420 -6.61 25.32 13.02
CA ILE A 420 -5.70 25.48 11.89
C ILE A 420 -4.84 26.71 12.15
N GLY A 421 -3.54 26.51 12.30
CA GLY A 421 -2.56 27.59 12.36
C GLY A 421 -2.17 28.02 10.96
N LEU A 422 -2.35 29.31 10.64
CA LEU A 422 -1.93 29.92 9.39
C LEU A 422 -0.66 30.73 9.64
N TYR A 423 0.36 30.49 8.82
CA TYR A 423 1.61 31.25 8.83
C TYR A 423 1.71 32.04 7.52
N PHE A 424 1.80 33.35 7.63
CA PHE A 424 1.80 34.24 6.48
C PHE A 424 3.21 34.50 5.96
N SER A 425 3.30 34.76 4.66
CA SER A 425 4.52 35.26 4.02
C SER A 425 4.53 36.78 3.98
N GLU A 426 5.68 37.36 4.28
CA GLU A 426 5.99 38.78 4.06
C GLU A 426 6.76 39.00 2.75
N GLU A 427 7.09 37.92 2.03
CA GLU A 427 7.76 38.01 0.73
C GLU A 427 6.81 38.61 -0.32
N GLU A 428 7.34 39.42 -1.23
CA GLU A 428 6.59 39.97 -2.35
C GLU A 428 6.85 39.12 -3.61
N GLY A 429 5.82 38.94 -4.45
CA GLY A 429 5.97 38.27 -5.74
C GLY A 429 5.95 36.75 -5.68
N LEU A 430 5.32 36.15 -4.66
CA LEU A 430 5.11 34.71 -4.59
C LEU A 430 4.34 34.18 -5.80
N GLN A 431 4.66 32.96 -6.19
CA GLN A 431 3.86 32.19 -7.14
C GLN A 431 2.74 31.45 -6.40
N GLU A 432 1.53 31.51 -6.96
CA GLU A 432 0.35 30.85 -6.39
C GLU A 432 0.43 29.34 -6.63
N GLN A 433 0.39 28.57 -5.53
CA GLN A 433 0.20 27.13 -5.61
C GLN A 433 -1.29 26.82 -5.72
N LEU A 434 -1.66 26.13 -6.80
CA LEU A 434 -3.03 25.74 -7.11
C LEU A 434 -3.12 24.22 -7.24
N VAL A 435 -4.32 23.67 -7.02
CA VAL A 435 -4.63 22.29 -7.36
C VAL A 435 -5.52 22.26 -8.59
N GLN A 436 -5.04 21.58 -9.62
CA GLN A 436 -5.84 21.27 -10.81
C GLN A 436 -6.56 19.93 -10.59
N ALA A 437 -7.86 19.98 -10.30
CA ALA A 437 -8.70 18.79 -10.23
C ALA A 437 -9.13 18.39 -11.63
N VAL A 438 -8.83 17.14 -12.04
CA VAL A 438 -9.10 16.64 -13.40
C VAL A 438 -9.83 15.30 -13.32
N SER A 439 -10.92 15.19 -14.07
CA SER A 439 -11.86 14.08 -13.99
C SER A 439 -12.54 13.82 -15.33
N SER A 440 -13.23 12.68 -15.44
CA SER A 440 -14.08 12.33 -16.57
C SER A 440 -15.44 11.84 -16.07
N ARG A 441 -16.50 11.98 -16.90
CA ARG A 441 -17.81 11.38 -16.59
C ARG A 441 -17.84 9.97 -17.14
N PHE A 442 -18.26 9.02 -16.32
CA PHE A 442 -18.32 7.61 -16.71
C PHE A 442 -19.52 6.91 -16.05
N THR A 443 -19.86 5.74 -16.59
CA THR A 443 -20.79 4.82 -15.97
C THR A 443 -20.11 3.46 -15.91
N LEU A 444 -19.94 2.92 -14.71
CA LEU A 444 -19.32 1.60 -14.55
C LEU A 444 -20.32 0.52 -14.97
N PRO A 445 -20.00 -0.33 -15.97
CA PRO A 445 -20.85 -1.46 -16.30
C PRO A 445 -20.98 -2.41 -15.10
N PRO A 446 -22.17 -3.01 -14.88
CA PRO A 446 -22.34 -4.00 -13.83
C PRO A 446 -21.42 -5.20 -14.09
N ASN A 447 -20.84 -5.75 -13.03
CA ASN A 447 -19.95 -6.93 -13.05
C ASN A 447 -18.66 -6.80 -13.87
N ALA A 448 -18.34 -5.60 -14.41
CA ALA A 448 -17.02 -5.37 -15.00
C ALA A 448 -15.95 -5.46 -13.90
N PHE A 449 -14.99 -6.37 -14.08
CA PHE A 449 -13.91 -6.57 -13.12
C PHE A 449 -12.96 -5.37 -13.09
N ASN A 450 -12.55 -4.89 -14.27
CA ASN A 450 -11.75 -3.67 -14.46
C ASN A 450 -12.46 -2.76 -15.48
N HIS A 451 -12.36 -1.45 -15.28
CA HIS A 451 -12.83 -0.43 -16.20
C HIS A 451 -11.80 0.70 -16.19
N GLU A 452 -11.11 0.87 -17.31
CA GLU A 452 -10.10 1.91 -17.48
C GLU A 452 -10.77 3.24 -17.82
N MET A 453 -10.21 4.33 -17.33
CA MET A 453 -10.64 5.68 -17.59
C MET A 453 -9.40 6.54 -17.83
N HIS A 454 -9.56 7.65 -18.52
CA HIS A 454 -8.52 8.66 -18.60
C HIS A 454 -9.15 10.04 -18.42
N ALA A 455 -8.36 10.98 -17.94
CA ALA A 455 -8.69 12.39 -17.95
C ALA A 455 -7.40 13.17 -18.23
N GLU A 456 -7.52 14.29 -18.92
CA GLU A 456 -6.38 15.09 -19.33
C GLU A 456 -6.68 16.58 -19.10
N HIS A 457 -5.61 17.34 -18.90
CA HIS A 457 -5.67 18.80 -18.85
C HIS A 457 -4.49 19.37 -19.63
N VAL A 458 -4.78 20.47 -20.32
CA VAL A 458 -3.79 21.21 -21.08
C VAL A 458 -3.60 22.55 -20.38
N PHE A 459 -2.40 22.81 -19.91
CA PHE A 459 -2.04 24.09 -19.30
C PHE A 459 -1.64 25.10 -20.39
N ASP A 460 -2.14 26.32 -20.28
CA ASP A 460 -1.83 27.42 -21.22
C ASP A 460 -0.56 28.18 -20.85
N GLU A 461 0.00 27.90 -19.67
CA GLU A 461 1.20 28.50 -19.12
C GLU A 461 2.21 27.44 -18.64
N GLU A 462 3.44 27.90 -18.41
CA GLU A 462 4.45 27.04 -17.78
C GLU A 462 4.05 26.80 -16.33
N VAL A 463 4.04 25.53 -15.92
CA VAL A 463 3.67 25.13 -14.56
C VAL A 463 4.71 24.17 -13.99
N VAL A 464 4.83 24.17 -12.67
CA VAL A 464 5.62 23.18 -11.93
C VAL A 464 4.67 22.30 -11.15
N ILE A 465 4.64 21.01 -11.47
CA ILE A 465 3.87 20.02 -10.72
C ILE A 465 4.71 19.62 -9.52
N THR A 466 4.29 20.05 -8.33
CA THR A 466 4.97 19.77 -7.06
C THR A 466 4.44 18.53 -6.34
N GLY A 467 3.22 18.10 -6.68
CA GLY A 467 2.56 17.00 -5.98
C GLY A 467 1.37 16.45 -6.76
N VAL A 468 0.94 15.25 -6.40
CA VAL A 468 -0.23 14.58 -6.97
C VAL A 468 -1.13 14.02 -5.89
N ARG A 469 -2.39 13.76 -6.22
CA ARG A 469 -3.34 13.15 -5.29
C ARG A 469 -4.28 12.19 -6.02
N ALA A 470 -4.17 10.91 -5.70
CA ALA A 470 -5.10 9.92 -6.21
C ALA A 470 -6.44 10.01 -5.47
N ARG A 471 -7.51 10.37 -6.19
CA ARG A 471 -8.86 10.46 -5.61
C ARG A 471 -9.88 9.68 -6.43
N MET A 472 -10.37 8.59 -5.86
CA MET A 472 -11.44 7.76 -6.44
C MET A 472 -12.39 7.26 -5.34
N ASN A 473 -13.64 7.00 -5.67
CA ASN A 473 -14.58 6.41 -4.71
C ASN A 473 -14.23 4.93 -4.41
N TYR A 474 -15.05 4.27 -3.58
CA TYR A 474 -14.81 2.91 -3.05
C TYR A 474 -14.42 1.83 -4.07
N ARG A 475 -14.77 2.00 -5.35
CA ARG A 475 -14.44 1.06 -6.44
C ARG A 475 -13.12 1.36 -7.16
N GLY A 476 -12.43 2.44 -6.82
CA GLY A 476 -11.10 2.77 -7.35
C GLY A 476 -10.10 1.65 -7.03
N LYS A 477 -9.20 1.37 -7.97
CA LYS A 477 -8.21 0.28 -7.83
C LYS A 477 -6.77 0.75 -7.95
N LYS A 478 -6.51 1.60 -8.93
CA LYS A 478 -5.20 2.16 -9.24
C LYS A 478 -5.35 3.47 -10.02
N MET A 479 -4.33 4.30 -9.97
CA MET A 479 -4.24 5.54 -10.74
C MET A 479 -2.79 5.82 -11.07
N LYS A 480 -2.53 6.24 -12.31
CA LYS A 480 -1.22 6.69 -12.79
C LYS A 480 -1.29 8.13 -13.26
N PHE A 481 -0.22 8.87 -13.02
CA PHE A 481 -0.05 10.24 -13.47
C PHE A 481 1.03 10.27 -14.53
N ALA A 482 0.78 10.95 -15.64
CA ALA A 482 1.72 11.00 -16.76
C ALA A 482 1.74 12.37 -17.43
N ILE A 483 2.88 12.69 -18.02
CA ILE A 483 3.09 13.87 -18.87
C ILE A 483 3.16 13.40 -20.31
N GLU A 484 2.45 14.10 -21.20
CA GLU A 484 2.57 13.86 -22.64
C GLU A 484 3.73 14.69 -23.20
N GLU A 485 4.78 13.99 -23.61
CA GLU A 485 5.98 14.54 -24.19
C GLU A 485 5.73 15.12 -25.59
N THR A 486 6.66 15.92 -26.09
CA THR A 486 6.54 16.59 -27.41
C THR A 486 6.43 15.63 -28.60
N ASN A 487 6.90 14.39 -28.44
CA ASN A 487 6.79 13.31 -29.42
C ASN A 487 5.45 12.53 -29.31
N GLY A 488 4.57 12.88 -28.37
CA GLY A 488 3.31 12.19 -28.07
C GLY A 488 3.46 10.97 -27.14
N GLU A 489 4.66 10.70 -26.65
CA GLU A 489 4.92 9.65 -25.66
C GLU A 489 4.41 10.07 -24.28
N LEU A 490 3.94 9.13 -23.48
CA LEU A 490 3.56 9.39 -22.10
C LEU A 490 4.67 8.93 -21.17
N ARG A 491 5.18 9.87 -20.38
CA ARG A 491 6.11 9.59 -19.29
C ARG A 491 5.35 9.56 -17.98
N GLU A 492 5.31 8.41 -17.32
CA GLU A 492 4.73 8.27 -16.00
C GLU A 492 5.58 9.06 -14.98
N ILE A 493 4.92 9.87 -14.14
CA ILE A 493 5.57 10.68 -13.10
C ILE A 493 5.24 10.21 -11.69
N PHE A 494 4.14 9.47 -11.53
CA PHE A 494 3.72 8.91 -10.25
C PHE A 494 2.73 7.76 -10.45
N SER A 495 2.82 6.70 -9.66
CA SER A 495 1.95 5.52 -9.78
C SER A 495 1.41 5.07 -8.43
N VAL A 496 0.08 4.89 -8.35
CA VAL A 496 -0.63 4.35 -7.19
C VAL A 496 -1.29 3.02 -7.60
N PRO A 497 -0.54 1.91 -7.67
CA PRO A 497 -1.03 0.63 -8.22
C PRO A 497 -2.01 -0.12 -7.31
N ALA A 498 -2.07 0.22 -6.02
CA ALA A 498 -2.92 -0.44 -5.03
C ALA A 498 -3.75 0.56 -4.21
N TYR A 499 -4.53 1.38 -4.90
CA TYR A 499 -5.38 2.39 -4.27
C TYR A 499 -6.29 1.79 -3.19
N ASN A 500 -6.28 2.42 -2.02
CA ASN A 500 -7.15 2.15 -0.89
C ASN A 500 -7.95 3.40 -0.60
N TYR A 501 -9.28 3.33 -0.71
CA TYR A 501 -10.17 4.44 -0.39
C TYR A 501 -9.98 4.97 1.04
N GLY A 502 -9.53 4.14 1.98
CA GLY A 502 -9.22 4.58 3.34
C GLY A 502 -7.93 5.41 3.45
N TRP A 503 -7.12 5.54 2.40
CA TRP A 503 -5.86 6.29 2.48
C TRP A 503 -5.71 7.16 1.24
N GLN A 504 -5.80 8.48 1.42
CA GLN A 504 -5.88 9.44 0.31
C GLN A 504 -4.96 10.65 0.55
N PRO A 505 -3.67 10.43 0.81
CA PRO A 505 -2.73 11.49 1.08
C PRO A 505 -2.52 12.36 -0.15
N HIS A 506 -2.01 13.57 0.09
CA HIS A 506 -1.39 14.37 -0.96
C HIS A 506 0.08 13.96 -1.01
N TYR A 507 0.55 13.50 -2.16
CA TYR A 507 1.93 13.06 -2.33
C TYR A 507 2.75 14.21 -2.90
N ILE A 508 3.65 14.78 -2.10
CA ILE A 508 4.65 15.72 -2.60
C ILE A 508 5.68 14.92 -3.41
N LEU A 509 5.94 15.36 -4.64
CA LEU A 509 6.95 14.72 -5.50
C LEU A 509 8.33 15.09 -4.99
N GLY A 510 9.17 14.09 -4.70
CA GLY A 510 10.57 14.30 -4.33
C GLY A 510 11.38 14.98 -5.44
N GLN A 511 10.90 14.92 -6.69
CA GLN A 511 11.39 15.69 -7.82
C GLN A 511 10.20 16.36 -8.52
N PRO A 512 10.00 17.68 -8.37
CA PRO A 512 8.96 18.42 -9.07
C PRO A 512 9.14 18.36 -10.60
N GLU A 513 8.02 18.32 -11.33
CA GLU A 513 8.00 18.19 -12.78
C GLU A 513 7.70 19.53 -13.45
N VAL A 514 8.60 20.01 -14.30
CA VAL A 514 8.42 21.28 -15.03
C VAL A 514 7.75 21.02 -16.38
N LEU A 515 6.57 21.59 -16.56
CA LEU A 515 5.84 21.57 -17.81
C LEU A 515 6.08 22.87 -18.58
N THR A 516 7.01 22.82 -19.55
CA THR A 516 7.31 23.96 -20.41
C THR A 516 6.33 24.06 -21.58
N ARG A 517 6.00 25.30 -21.95
CA ARG A 517 5.06 25.58 -23.04
C ARG A 517 5.62 25.09 -24.38
N ARG A 518 4.86 24.27 -25.11
CA ARG A 518 5.21 23.86 -26.49
C ARG A 518 5.26 25.09 -27.41
N ASP A 519 6.02 25.02 -28.51
CA ASP A 519 6.08 26.09 -29.54
C ASP A 519 4.71 26.45 -30.15
N GLN A 520 3.70 25.57 -29.99
CA GLN A 520 2.30 25.79 -30.39
C GLN A 520 1.37 26.24 -29.24
N GLY A 521 1.91 26.55 -28.06
CA GLY A 521 1.21 27.32 -27.02
C GLY A 521 0.61 26.56 -25.84
N ALA A 522 0.83 25.25 -25.68
CA ALA A 522 0.17 24.43 -24.65
C ALA A 522 1.10 23.38 -24.00
N CYS A 523 0.87 23.04 -22.73
CA CYS A 523 1.54 21.96 -21.98
C CYS A 523 0.54 20.84 -21.68
N HIS A 524 0.90 19.56 -21.85
CA HIS A 524 -0.05 18.46 -21.74
C HIS A 524 0.22 17.59 -20.50
N TRP A 525 -0.83 17.30 -19.74
CA TRP A 525 -0.79 16.42 -18.57
C TRP A 525 -2.00 15.49 -18.52
N GLY A 526 -1.78 14.24 -18.10
CA GLY A 526 -2.81 13.21 -18.09
C GLY A 526 -2.80 12.36 -16.82
N ILE A 527 -3.98 11.82 -16.52
CA ILE A 527 -4.21 10.84 -15.46
C ILE A 527 -4.90 9.63 -16.09
N ARG A 528 -4.43 8.43 -15.77
CA ARG A 528 -4.96 7.15 -16.24
C ARG A 528 -5.38 6.25 -15.09
#